data_AF-A0A1R1AL50-F1
#
_entry.id   AF-A0A1R1AL50-F1
#
_cell.length_a   1.000
_cell.length_b   1.000
_cell.length_c   1.000
_cell.angle_alpha   90.00
_cell.angle_beta   90.00
_cell.angle_gamma   90.00
#
_symmetry.space_group_name_H-M   'P 1'
#
loop_
_entity.id
_entity.type
_entity.pdbx_description
1 polymer ?
#
loop_
_entity_poly.entity_id
_entity_poly.type
_entity_poly.pdbx_seq_one_letter_code
_entity_poly.pdbx_strand_id
1 'polypeptide(L)'
;MSTPFRRELRRLGWGLVIAMIDIRIGYFDLLPDIIGYLMVLSALQHLGSMHPAYKKAKYISIVLVILTIPVLFIQTNVMITEFSSIPLAVHLYSQLLFILHILMAYWIFNGLIEMLKQDGAVQLLDTAISRRNTYLVFNILMVIIYPFLLNVEDSWVMLLIAFGILLFIMELLFLRLPFRVSNVREKRSLN
;
A
#
# COMPACT_ATOMS: atom_id res chain seq x y z
N MET A 1 -13.57 -15.11 -22.90
CA MET A 1 -13.76 -15.23 -21.44
C MET A 1 -12.64 -14.48 -20.68
N SER A 2 -12.59 -13.14 -20.76
CA SER A 2 -11.51 -12.29 -20.19
C SER A 2 -11.97 -11.26 -19.15
N THR A 3 -13.28 -11.17 -18.88
CA THR A 3 -13.93 -10.11 -18.08
C THR A 3 -13.72 -10.12 -16.57
N PRO A 4 -13.48 -11.24 -15.84
CA PRO A 4 -13.36 -11.15 -14.38
C PRO A 4 -12.14 -10.33 -13.94
N PHE A 5 -11.10 -10.33 -14.77
CA PHE A 5 -9.77 -9.90 -14.34
C PHE A 5 -9.60 -8.38 -14.20
N ARG A 6 -10.17 -7.63 -15.13
CA ARG A 6 -10.16 -6.16 -15.09
C ARG A 6 -10.89 -5.65 -13.85
N ARG A 7 -12.02 -6.27 -13.52
CA ARG A 7 -12.83 -5.89 -12.35
C ARG A 7 -12.02 -6.08 -11.08
N GLU A 8 -11.36 -7.22 -10.91
CA GLU A 8 -10.58 -7.49 -9.69
C GLU A 8 -9.33 -6.61 -9.57
N LEU A 9 -8.61 -6.34 -10.67
CA LEU A 9 -7.48 -5.40 -10.65
C LEU A 9 -7.91 -3.95 -10.34
N ARG A 10 -9.06 -3.51 -10.88
CA ARG A 10 -9.61 -2.18 -10.56
C ARG A 10 -10.10 -2.13 -9.12
N ARG A 11 -10.72 -3.21 -8.61
CA ARG A 11 -11.13 -3.32 -7.20
C ARG A 11 -9.92 -3.28 -6.27
N LEU A 12 -8.85 -3.99 -6.63
CA LEU A 12 -7.57 -3.90 -5.93
C LEU A 12 -7.04 -2.47 -5.90
N GLY A 13 -6.99 -1.81 -7.05
CA GLY A 13 -6.56 -0.41 -7.15
C GLY A 13 -7.40 0.54 -6.30
N TRP A 14 -8.74 0.43 -6.36
CA TRP A 14 -9.64 1.27 -5.55
C TRP A 14 -9.54 0.97 -4.06
N GLY A 15 -9.37 -0.29 -3.66
CA GLY A 15 -9.16 -0.65 -2.26
C GLY A 15 -7.90 -0.01 -1.70
N LEU A 16 -6.81 -0.02 -2.47
CA LEU A 16 -5.57 0.66 -2.07
C LEU A 16 -5.74 2.19 -2.03
N VAL A 17 -6.46 2.79 -2.99
CA VAL A 17 -6.76 4.24 -2.98
C VAL A 17 -7.54 4.62 -1.73
N ILE A 18 -8.56 3.83 -1.37
CA ILE A 18 -9.37 4.05 -0.17
C ILE A 18 -8.52 3.89 1.09
N ALA A 19 -7.65 2.88 1.16
CA ALA A 19 -6.74 2.68 2.29
C ALA A 19 -5.65 3.77 2.42
N MET A 20 -5.40 4.58 1.38
CA MET A 20 -4.46 5.69 1.43
C MET A 20 -5.15 7.01 1.86
N ILE A 21 -6.46 7.12 1.66
CA ILE A 21 -7.21 8.35 1.90
C ILE A 21 -7.71 8.35 3.34
N ASP A 22 -7.05 9.12 4.19
CA ASP A 22 -7.46 9.35 5.57
C ASP A 22 -8.44 10.55 5.63
N ILE A 23 -9.75 10.30 5.70
CA ILE A 23 -10.77 11.36 5.86
C ILE A 23 -11.34 11.29 7.27
N ARG A 24 -10.94 12.25 8.12
CA ARG A 24 -11.42 12.37 9.50
C ARG A 24 -12.25 13.64 9.68
N ILE A 25 -13.39 13.51 10.36
CA ILE A 25 -14.22 14.63 10.80
C ILE A 25 -14.29 14.59 12.33
N GLY A 26 -13.53 15.47 12.99
CA GLY A 26 -13.37 15.44 14.44
C GLY A 26 -12.71 14.14 14.90
N TYR A 27 -13.40 13.39 15.77
CA TYR A 27 -12.94 12.10 16.29
C TYR A 27 -13.38 10.89 15.46
N PHE A 28 -14.24 11.10 14.45
CA PHE A 28 -14.73 10.01 13.61
C PHE A 28 -13.94 9.91 12.31
N ASP A 29 -13.45 8.71 12.03
CA ASP A 29 -12.88 8.33 10.75
C ASP A 29 -14.01 7.97 9.77
N LEU A 30 -14.20 8.80 8.74
CA LEU A 30 -15.29 8.66 7.77
C LEU A 30 -14.99 7.57 6.75
N LEU A 31 -13.71 7.36 6.44
CA LEU A 31 -13.27 6.38 5.46
C LEU A 31 -12.13 5.57 6.06
N PRO A 32 -12.43 4.66 7.01
CA PRO A 32 -11.37 4.01 7.71
C PRO A 32 -10.63 3.02 6.81
N ASP A 33 -9.33 2.90 7.05
CA ASP A 33 -8.42 2.01 6.33
C ASP A 33 -8.95 0.58 6.18
N ILE A 34 -9.73 0.12 7.15
CA ILE A 34 -10.38 -1.20 7.14
C ILE A 34 -11.23 -1.41 5.88
N ILE A 35 -11.93 -0.38 5.39
CA ILE A 35 -12.76 -0.46 4.18
C ILE A 35 -11.87 -0.70 2.97
N GLY A 36 -10.77 0.05 2.88
CA GLY A 36 -9.77 -0.12 1.82
C GLY A 36 -9.17 -1.52 1.84
N TYR A 37 -8.71 -2.00 3.00
CA TYR A 37 -8.14 -3.34 3.14
C TYR A 37 -9.15 -4.47 2.92
N LEU A 38 -10.42 -4.30 3.26
CA LEU A 38 -11.49 -5.26 2.91
C LEU A 38 -11.69 -5.35 1.40
N MET A 39 -11.65 -4.22 0.69
CA MET A 39 -11.72 -4.19 -0.77
C MET A 39 -10.49 -4.87 -1.40
N VAL A 40 -9.29 -4.60 -0.88
CA VAL A 40 -8.05 -5.29 -1.28
C VAL A 40 -8.18 -6.79 -1.06
N LEU A 41 -8.60 -7.22 0.13
CA LEU A 41 -8.81 -8.62 0.49
C LEU A 41 -9.78 -9.32 -0.46
N SER A 42 -10.91 -8.69 -0.78
CA SER A 42 -11.89 -9.27 -1.71
C SER A 42 -11.34 -9.45 -3.13
N ALA A 43 -10.55 -8.48 -3.63
CA ALA A 43 -9.88 -8.61 -4.92
C ALA A 43 -8.82 -9.72 -4.89
N LEU A 44 -8.04 -9.81 -3.82
CA LEU A 44 -7.00 -10.82 -3.63
C LEU A 44 -7.55 -12.23 -3.42
N GLN A 45 -8.78 -12.38 -2.91
CA GLN A 45 -9.45 -13.68 -2.83
C GLN A 45 -9.65 -14.29 -4.22
N HIS A 46 -9.98 -13.47 -5.22
CA HIS A 46 -10.14 -13.90 -6.61
C HIS A 46 -8.80 -13.97 -7.36
N LEU A 47 -7.91 -12.99 -7.19
CA LEU A 47 -6.58 -13.02 -7.82
C LEU A 47 -5.68 -14.14 -7.24
N GLY A 48 -5.91 -14.54 -5.99
CA GLY A 48 -5.15 -15.55 -5.28
C GLY A 48 -5.32 -16.98 -5.81
N SER A 49 -6.39 -17.27 -6.56
CA SER A 49 -6.52 -18.55 -7.27
C SER A 49 -5.64 -18.63 -8.52
N MET A 50 -5.13 -17.50 -9.00
CA MET A 50 -4.35 -17.41 -10.24
C MET A 50 -2.85 -17.48 -10.00
N HIS A 51 -2.37 -16.86 -8.92
CA HIS A 51 -0.94 -16.82 -8.62
C HIS A 51 -0.64 -16.85 -7.11
N PRO A 52 0.35 -17.65 -6.64
CA PRO A 52 0.69 -17.74 -5.23
C PRO A 52 1.08 -16.42 -4.56
N ALA A 53 1.63 -15.46 -5.32
CA ALA A 53 1.97 -14.14 -4.78
C ALA A 53 0.72 -13.41 -4.24
N TYR A 54 -0.39 -13.43 -4.97
CA TYR A 54 -1.64 -12.84 -4.50
C TYR A 54 -2.23 -13.56 -3.31
N LYS A 55 -2.05 -14.89 -3.22
CA LYS A 55 -2.44 -15.66 -2.03
C LYS A 55 -1.66 -15.22 -0.79
N LYS A 56 -0.37 -14.91 -0.91
CA LYS A 56 0.44 -14.36 0.19
C LYS A 56 0.00 -12.94 0.56
N ALA A 57 -0.20 -12.06 -0.41
CA ALA A 57 -0.76 -10.71 -0.18
C ALA A 57 -2.10 -10.78 0.57
N LYS A 58 -2.94 -11.76 0.22
CA LYS A 58 -4.24 -11.98 0.84
C LYS A 58 -4.13 -12.23 2.34
N TYR A 59 -3.25 -13.15 2.75
CA TYR A 59 -3.08 -13.46 4.18
C TYR A 59 -2.61 -12.24 4.97
N ILE A 60 -1.73 -11.43 4.40
CA ILE A 60 -1.29 -10.18 5.02
C ILE A 60 -2.43 -9.17 5.09
N SER A 61 -3.26 -9.09 4.05
CA SER A 61 -4.44 -8.22 4.04
C SER A 61 -5.45 -8.60 5.12
N ILE A 62 -5.64 -9.91 5.39
CA ILE A 62 -6.49 -10.37 6.51
C ILE A 62 -5.94 -9.85 7.84
N VAL A 63 -4.62 -9.96 8.05
CA VAL A 63 -3.98 -9.44 9.26
C VAL A 63 -4.14 -7.93 9.36
N LEU A 64 -3.95 -7.18 8.27
CA LEU A 64 -4.16 -5.73 8.22
C LEU A 64 -5.61 -5.34 8.54
N VAL A 65 -6.61 -6.05 8.00
CA VAL A 65 -8.03 -5.80 8.33
C VAL A 65 -8.27 -5.94 9.83
N ILE A 66 -7.75 -6.99 10.45
CA ILE A 66 -7.93 -7.22 11.89
C ILE A 66 -7.20 -6.14 12.70
N LEU A 67 -5.94 -5.88 12.34
CA LEU A 67 -5.10 -4.94 13.07
C LEU A 67 -5.48 -3.48 12.84
N THR A 68 -6.31 -3.13 11.86
CA THR A 68 -6.78 -1.75 11.68
C THR A 68 -8.07 -1.44 12.46
N ILE A 69 -8.75 -2.45 13.02
CA ILE A 69 -9.96 -2.22 13.83
C ILE A 69 -9.70 -1.30 15.04
N PRO A 70 -8.61 -1.46 15.83
CA PRO A 70 -8.36 -0.56 16.95
C PRO A 70 -8.09 0.89 16.54
N VAL A 71 -7.61 1.13 15.31
CA VAL A 71 -7.37 2.49 14.76
C VAL A 71 -8.65 3.30 14.64
N LEU A 72 -9.82 2.64 14.56
CA LEU A 72 -11.13 3.30 14.55
C LEU A 72 -11.44 4.06 15.85
N PHE A 73 -10.81 3.65 16.95
CA PHE A 73 -11.07 4.19 18.28
C PHE A 73 -9.87 4.91 18.89
N ILE A 74 -8.69 4.77 18.28
CA ILE A 74 -7.43 5.31 18.78
C ILE A 74 -6.84 6.26 17.75
N GLN A 75 -6.45 7.46 18.18
CA GLN A 75 -5.75 8.40 17.31
C GLN A 75 -4.31 7.92 17.09
N THR A 76 -4.04 7.37 15.91
CA THR A 76 -2.69 6.91 15.51
C THR A 76 -1.95 7.90 14.62
N ASN A 77 -2.57 9.04 14.30
CA ASN A 77 -1.95 10.08 13.49
C ASN A 77 -0.85 10.78 14.29
N VAL A 78 0.39 10.50 13.89
CA VAL A 78 1.58 11.07 14.48
C VAL A 78 1.95 12.34 13.71
N MET A 79 1.68 13.50 14.31
CA MET A 79 2.22 14.75 13.78
C MET A 79 3.71 14.85 14.09
N ILE A 80 4.51 15.32 13.12
CA ILE A 80 5.97 15.46 13.29
C ILE A 80 6.30 16.39 14.48
N THR A 81 5.49 17.43 14.70
CA THR A 81 5.66 18.39 15.80
C THR A 81 5.40 17.82 17.19
N GLU A 82 4.69 16.69 17.28
CA GLU A 82 4.32 16.04 18.54
C GLU A 82 4.96 14.65 18.68
N PHE A 83 5.89 14.31 17.77
CA PHE A 83 6.41 12.96 17.59
C PHE A 83 6.98 12.36 18.88
N SER A 84 7.73 13.14 19.68
CA SER A 84 8.33 12.67 20.94
C SER A 84 7.34 12.55 22.11
N SER A 85 6.17 13.17 21.99
CA SER A 85 5.14 13.17 23.04
C SER A 85 4.19 11.97 22.97
N ILE A 86 4.23 11.23 21.86
CA ILE A 86 3.35 10.08 21.61
C ILE A 86 3.89 8.85 22.35
N PRO A 87 3.01 8.04 22.96
CA PRO A 87 3.44 6.82 23.66
C PRO A 87 4.21 5.86 22.75
N LEU A 88 5.29 5.28 23.25
CA LEU A 88 6.11 4.30 22.50
C LEU A 88 5.29 3.14 21.92
N ALA A 89 4.26 2.69 22.63
CA ALA A 89 3.36 1.62 22.16
C ALA A 89 2.62 2.02 20.87
N VAL A 90 2.23 3.28 20.71
CA VAL A 90 1.57 3.80 19.50
C VAL A 90 2.57 3.82 18.34
N HIS A 91 3.81 4.26 18.57
CA HIS A 91 4.86 4.20 17.55
C HIS A 91 5.11 2.77 17.06
N LEU A 92 5.28 1.81 17.98
CA LEU A 92 5.52 0.41 17.63
C LEU A 92 4.34 -0.18 16.83
N TYR A 93 3.12 0.15 17.22
CA TYR A 93 1.92 -0.30 16.55
C TYR A 93 1.78 0.28 15.14
N SER A 94 2.00 1.59 14.98
CA SER A 94 2.01 2.24 13.65
C SER A 94 3.11 1.67 12.75
N GLN A 95 4.29 1.39 13.30
CA GLN A 95 5.40 0.80 12.53
C GLN A 95 5.08 -0.64 12.10
N LEU A 96 4.42 -1.43 12.95
CA LEU A 96 3.94 -2.78 12.60
C LEU A 96 2.95 -2.74 11.44
N LEU A 97 1.94 -1.86 11.51
CA LEU A 97 0.96 -1.68 10.42
C LEU A 97 1.66 -1.29 9.12
N PHE A 98 2.61 -0.37 9.19
CA PHE A 98 3.38 0.08 8.03
C PHE A 98 4.23 -1.05 7.42
N ILE A 99 4.92 -1.86 8.24
CA ILE A 99 5.69 -3.03 7.76
C ILE A 99 4.77 -4.05 7.07
N LEU A 100 3.60 -4.33 7.65
CA LEU A 100 2.60 -5.22 7.06
C LEU A 100 2.08 -4.67 5.74
N HIS A 101 1.84 -3.36 5.63
CA HIS A 101 1.46 -2.70 4.40
C HIS A 101 2.55 -2.87 3.32
N ILE A 102 3.82 -2.63 3.64
CA ILE A 102 4.96 -2.83 2.72
C ILE A 102 5.02 -4.28 2.25
N LEU A 103 4.84 -5.25 3.17
CA LEU A 103 4.85 -6.68 2.84
C LEU A 103 3.69 -7.05 1.91
N MET A 104 2.49 -6.51 2.15
CA MET A 104 1.34 -6.68 1.27
C MET A 104 1.64 -6.12 -0.13
N ALA A 105 2.13 -4.88 -0.21
CA ALA A 105 2.51 -4.22 -1.45
C ALA A 105 3.56 -5.03 -2.22
N TYR A 106 4.59 -5.55 -1.55
CA TYR A 106 5.61 -6.44 -2.13
C TYR A 106 4.97 -7.64 -2.86
N TRP A 107 4.03 -8.33 -2.22
CA TRP A 107 3.38 -9.49 -2.82
C TRP A 107 2.42 -9.09 -3.94
N ILE A 108 1.75 -7.95 -3.85
CA ILE A 108 0.93 -7.39 -4.94
C ILE A 108 1.82 -7.09 -6.16
N PHE A 109 2.95 -6.40 -5.98
CA PHE A 109 3.91 -6.13 -7.05
C PHE A 109 4.37 -7.43 -7.73
N ASN A 110 4.74 -8.45 -6.96
CA ASN A 110 5.15 -9.73 -7.52
C ASN A 110 4.02 -10.44 -8.30
N GLY A 111 2.78 -10.34 -7.82
CA GLY A 111 1.62 -10.84 -8.55
C GLY A 111 1.40 -10.11 -9.88
N LEU A 112 1.59 -8.78 -9.91
CA LEU A 112 1.46 -7.98 -11.13
C LEU A 112 2.60 -8.27 -12.11
N ILE A 113 3.83 -8.36 -11.61
CA ILE A 113 5.03 -8.67 -12.41
C ILE A 113 4.88 -10.03 -13.09
N GLU A 114 4.48 -11.07 -12.35
CA GLU A 114 4.40 -12.41 -12.94
C GLU A 114 3.32 -12.50 -14.02
N MET A 115 2.21 -11.83 -13.80
CA MET A 115 1.16 -11.69 -14.79
C MET A 115 1.63 -10.94 -16.04
N LEU A 116 2.38 -9.84 -15.88
CA LEU A 116 2.92 -9.08 -17.01
C LEU A 116 3.96 -9.88 -17.82
N LYS A 117 4.71 -10.77 -17.17
CA LYS A 117 5.60 -11.73 -17.86
C LYS A 117 4.80 -12.70 -18.72
N GLN A 118 3.75 -13.32 -18.14
CA GLN A 118 2.87 -14.24 -18.87
C GLN A 118 2.19 -13.56 -20.05
N ASP A 119 1.80 -12.29 -19.88
CA ASP A 119 1.22 -11.49 -20.95
C ASP A 119 2.27 -10.98 -21.95
N GLY A 120 3.59 -11.14 -21.72
CA GLY A 120 4.62 -10.59 -22.62
C GLY A 120 4.57 -9.07 -22.77
N ALA A 121 4.11 -8.34 -21.75
CA ALA A 121 3.95 -6.88 -21.76
C ALA A 121 5.24 -6.17 -21.32
N VAL A 122 6.32 -6.33 -22.08
CA VAL A 122 7.71 -5.98 -21.71
C VAL A 122 7.85 -4.57 -21.12
N GLN A 123 7.35 -3.53 -21.80
CA GLN A 123 7.49 -2.14 -21.30
C GLN A 123 6.81 -1.91 -19.94
N LEU A 124 5.66 -2.56 -19.70
CA LEU A 124 4.92 -2.42 -18.44
C LEU A 124 5.54 -3.29 -17.35
N LEU A 125 6.10 -4.44 -17.71
CA LEU A 125 6.87 -5.31 -16.83
C LEU A 125 8.08 -4.56 -16.25
N ASP A 126 8.89 -3.91 -17.08
CA ASP A 126 10.06 -3.14 -16.63
C ASP A 126 9.65 -1.99 -15.70
N THR A 127 8.55 -1.30 -16.05
CA THR A 127 7.98 -0.26 -15.19
C THR A 127 7.57 -0.82 -13.83
N ALA A 128 6.92 -1.99 -13.78
CA ALA A 128 6.46 -2.61 -12.53
C ALA A 128 7.64 -3.05 -11.65
N ILE A 129 8.70 -3.62 -12.25
CA ILE A 129 9.93 -4.02 -11.55
C ILE A 129 10.64 -2.79 -10.95
N SER A 130 10.86 -1.75 -11.77
CA SER A 130 11.50 -0.51 -11.33
C SER A 130 10.73 0.16 -10.18
N ARG A 131 9.40 0.27 -10.32
CA ARG A 131 8.54 0.83 -9.26
C ARG A 131 8.56 0.01 -7.99
N ARG A 132 8.51 -1.33 -8.08
CA ARG A 132 8.62 -2.20 -6.90
C ARG A 132 9.93 -1.92 -6.16
N ASN A 133 11.06 -1.95 -6.87
CA ASN A 133 12.36 -1.80 -6.25
C ASN A 133 12.50 -0.42 -5.60
N THR A 134 12.10 0.63 -6.30
CA THR A 134 12.15 2.02 -5.79
C THR A 134 11.25 2.19 -4.57
N TYR A 135 10.01 1.70 -4.66
CA TYR A 135 9.05 1.71 -3.55
C TYR A 135 9.61 1.01 -2.30
N LEU A 136 10.16 -0.20 -2.45
CA LEU A 136 10.71 -0.95 -1.33
C LEU A 136 11.93 -0.27 -0.73
N VAL A 137 12.85 0.26 -1.54
CA VAL A 137 14.05 0.95 -1.04
C VAL A 137 13.65 2.12 -0.14
N PHE A 138 12.76 3.00 -0.60
CA PHE A 138 12.36 4.17 0.19
C PHE A 138 11.55 3.79 1.43
N ASN A 139 10.62 2.84 1.32
CA ASN A 139 9.81 2.42 2.47
C ASN A 139 10.62 1.65 3.52
N ILE A 140 11.56 0.79 3.11
CA ILE A 140 12.47 0.10 4.05
C ILE A 140 13.40 1.11 4.71
N LEU A 141 13.93 2.07 3.95
CA LEU A 141 14.73 3.16 4.50
C LEU A 141 13.93 3.94 5.54
N MET A 142 12.65 4.23 5.28
CA MET A 142 11.77 4.88 6.25
C MET A 142 11.61 4.06 7.53
N VAL A 143 11.40 2.74 7.43
CA VAL A 143 11.30 1.86 8.62
C VAL A 143 12.57 1.93 9.46
N ILE A 144 13.74 1.96 8.82
CA ILE A 144 15.04 2.08 9.50
C ILE A 144 15.21 3.46 10.14
N ILE A 145 14.83 4.54 9.45
CA ILE A 145 14.99 5.92 9.92
C ILE A 145 13.99 6.25 11.05
N TYR A 146 12.78 5.69 11.01
CA TYR A 146 11.68 6.07 11.91
C TYR A 146 12.03 6.11 13.41
N PRO A 147 12.73 5.13 14.01
CA PRO A 147 13.10 5.17 15.43
C PRO A 147 14.06 6.32 15.77
N PHE A 148 14.90 6.73 14.82
CA PHE A 148 15.85 7.83 15.02
C PHE A 148 15.14 9.19 15.09
N LEU A 149 13.92 9.30 14.55
CA LEU A 149 13.11 10.53 14.61
C LEU A 149 12.80 10.98 16.05
N LEU A 150 12.84 10.06 17.03
CA LEU A 150 12.71 10.41 18.45
C LEU A 150 13.85 11.31 18.97
N ASN A 151 14.99 11.33 18.28
CA ASN A 151 16.18 12.08 18.65
C ASN A 151 16.48 13.22 17.67
N VAL A 152 15.57 13.50 16.74
CA VAL A 152 15.78 14.50 15.70
C VAL A 152 15.40 15.89 16.23
N GLU A 153 16.32 16.84 16.08
CA GLU A 153 16.07 18.25 16.34
C GLU A 153 15.16 18.88 15.28
N ASP A 154 14.46 19.96 15.64
CA ASP A 154 13.54 20.69 14.75
C ASP A 154 14.18 21.15 13.42
N SER A 155 15.51 21.29 13.38
CA SER A 155 16.28 21.68 12.19
C SER A 155 16.13 20.72 11.00
N TRP A 156 15.73 19.47 11.23
CA TRP A 156 15.57 18.44 10.19
C TRP A 156 14.14 18.30 9.65
N VAL A 157 13.17 19.03 10.20
CA VAL A 157 11.75 18.91 9.83
C VAL A 157 11.53 19.08 8.33
N MET A 158 12.22 20.03 7.68
CA MET A 158 12.09 20.25 6.24
C MET A 158 12.56 19.04 5.40
N LEU A 159 13.63 18.36 5.82
CA LEU A 159 14.12 17.16 5.16
C LEU A 159 13.11 16.01 5.29
N LEU A 160 12.50 15.85 6.47
CA LEU A 160 11.47 14.84 6.73
C LEU A 160 10.22 15.08 5.90
N ILE A 161 9.80 16.34 5.76
CA ILE A 161 8.68 16.71 4.88
C ILE A 161 9.00 16.35 3.42
N ALA A 162 10.20 16.69 2.93
CA ALA A 162 10.61 16.33 1.58
C ALA A 162 10.62 14.81 1.35
N PHE A 163 11.11 14.05 2.35
CA PHE A 163 11.09 12.59 2.31
C PHE A 163 9.67 12.02 2.35
N GLY A 164 8.78 12.60 3.16
CA GLY A 164 7.35 12.23 3.19
C GLY A 164 6.65 12.45 1.86
N ILE A 165 6.91 13.58 1.18
CA ILE A 165 6.41 13.84 -0.18
C ILE A 165 6.90 12.77 -1.16
N LEU A 166 8.18 12.39 -1.07
CA LEU A 166 8.75 11.33 -1.91
C LEU A 166 8.04 9.99 -1.68
N LEU A 167 7.82 9.59 -0.42
CA LEU A 167 7.08 8.38 -0.07
C LEU A 167 5.64 8.43 -0.60
N PHE A 168 4.96 9.57 -0.47
CA PHE A 168 3.63 9.78 -1.01
C PHE A 168 3.60 9.63 -2.54
N ILE A 169 4.57 10.18 -3.26
CA ILE A 169 4.71 9.98 -4.71
C ILE A 169 4.90 8.50 -5.04
N MET A 170 5.73 7.78 -4.29
CA MET A 170 5.95 6.34 -4.50
C MET A 170 4.66 5.54 -4.27
N GLU A 171 3.86 5.91 -3.27
CA GLU A 171 2.54 5.32 -3.01
C GLU A 171 1.61 5.54 -4.21
N LEU A 172 1.49 6.77 -4.72
CA LEU A 172 0.70 7.06 -5.93
C LEU A 172 1.16 6.27 -7.16
N LEU A 173 2.47 6.07 -7.33
CA LEU A 173 3.02 5.27 -8.42
C LEU A 173 2.70 3.78 -8.27
N PHE A 174 2.66 3.26 -7.05
CA PHE A 174 2.17 1.91 -6.74
C PHE A 174 0.66 1.78 -7.03
N LEU A 175 -0.16 2.67 -6.49
CA LEU A 175 -1.61 2.71 -6.69
C LEU A 175 -2.03 2.73 -8.15
N ARG A 176 -1.27 3.42 -9.00
CA ARG A 176 -1.57 3.51 -10.44
C ARG A 176 -1.36 2.20 -11.20
N LEU A 177 -0.55 1.26 -10.70
CA LEU A 177 -0.20 0.04 -11.43
C LEU A 177 -1.37 -0.92 -11.68
N PRO A 178 -2.17 -1.32 -10.67
CA PRO A 178 -3.34 -2.18 -10.89
C PRO A 178 -4.26 -1.66 -11.99
N PHE A 179 -4.53 -0.34 -12.02
CA PHE A 179 -5.32 0.30 -13.07
C PHE A 179 -4.65 0.19 -14.45
N ARG A 180 -3.34 0.47 -14.54
CA ARG A 180 -2.60 0.40 -15.81
C ARG A 180 -2.56 -1.03 -16.36
N VAL A 181 -2.34 -2.04 -15.51
CA VAL A 181 -2.37 -3.46 -15.91
C VAL A 181 -3.78 -3.86 -16.38
N SER A 182 -4.83 -3.39 -15.69
CA SER A 182 -6.21 -3.69 -16.07
C SER A 182 -6.57 -3.20 -17.48
N ASN A 183 -6.06 -2.02 -17.87
CA ASN A 183 -6.35 -1.42 -19.18
C ASN A 183 -5.58 -2.10 -20.33
N VAL A 184 -4.34 -2.56 -20.10
CA VAL A 184 -3.55 -3.25 -21.15
C VAL A 184 -4.17 -4.59 -21.51
N ARG A 185 -4.65 -5.36 -20.52
CA ARG A 185 -5.29 -6.65 -20.78
C ARG A 185 -6.64 -6.51 -21.49
N GLU A 186 -7.41 -5.47 -21.18
CA GLU A 186 -8.67 -5.18 -21.88
C GLU A 186 -8.42 -5.04 -23.39
N LYS A 187 -7.45 -4.21 -23.80
CA LYS A 187 -7.08 -4.02 -25.20
C LYS A 187 -6.64 -5.31 -25.90
N ARG A 188 -5.88 -6.16 -25.21
CA ARG A 188 -5.42 -7.44 -25.77
C ARG A 188 -6.50 -8.51 -25.87
N SER A 189 -7.57 -8.42 -25.08
CA SER A 189 -8.69 -9.38 -25.18
C SER A 189 -9.69 -9.05 -26.28
N LEU A 190 -9.58 -7.86 -26.87
CA LEU A 190 -10.40 -7.38 -27.98
C LEU A 190 -9.72 -7.58 -29.35
N ASN A 191 -8.44 -7.96 -29.36
CA ASN A 191 -7.64 -8.29 -30.55
C ASN A 191 -7.45 -9.81 -30.62
#